data_AF-A0A1H4GS83-F1
#
_entry.id   AF-A0A1H4GS83-F1
#
_cell.length_a   1.000
_cell.length_b   1.000
_cell.length_c   1.000
_cell.angle_alpha   90.00
_cell.angle_beta   90.00
_cell.angle_gamma   90.00
#
_symmetry.space_group_name_H-M   'P 1'
#
loop_
_entity.id
_entity.type
_entity.pdbx_description
1 polymer ?
#
loop_
_entity_poly.entity_id
_entity_poly.type
_entity_poly.pdbx_seq_one_letter_code
_entity_poly.pdbx_strand_id
1 'polypeptide(L)'
;MHSFMNRQIDKPLLYLTDEISNVKRDVFDYQKLAGYHMKLAFMMHKHSQRKVCLILCDWALTAMIKALYIHEHQTTILPDKWTMNEILSFVHTDKNPGLDIVLFISTIQYISSIENGPDSFLAEPTNIDKLLERTEQVLSELSARILSEPNTPLF
;
A
#
# COMPACT_ATOMS: atom_id res chain seq x y z
N MET A 1 17.92 -32.71 46.43
CA MET A 1 17.24 -31.42 46.71
C MET A 1 17.41 -30.56 45.46
N HIS A 2 16.30 -30.29 44.75
CA HIS A 2 16.04 -29.35 43.62
C HIS A 2 17.19 -28.93 42.67
N SER A 3 17.07 -28.93 41.35
CA SER A 3 15.96 -28.37 40.58
C SER A 3 16.00 -28.86 39.13
N PHE A 4 14.97 -29.60 38.70
CA PHE A 4 14.59 -29.74 37.30
C PHE A 4 13.53 -28.68 37.01
N MET A 5 13.95 -27.50 36.55
CA MET A 5 13.11 -26.58 35.77
C MET A 5 14.04 -25.59 35.09
N ASN A 6 14.12 -25.62 33.76
CA ASN A 6 13.95 -24.45 32.87
C ASN A 6 14.42 -24.77 31.43
N ARG A 7 13.65 -25.56 30.66
CA ARG A 7 13.87 -25.75 29.21
C ARG A 7 12.57 -25.78 28.39
N GLN A 8 11.54 -25.09 28.87
CA GLN A 8 10.22 -25.10 28.22
C GLN A 8 9.59 -23.72 28.05
N ILE A 9 10.36 -22.68 28.32
CA ILE A 9 10.10 -21.32 27.87
C ILE A 9 11.04 -21.16 26.67
N ASP A 10 10.51 -20.87 25.46
CA ASP A 10 11.19 -20.17 24.36
C ASP A 10 10.62 -20.53 22.98
N LYS A 11 10.05 -21.73 22.76
CA LYS A 11 9.54 -22.09 21.41
C LYS A 11 8.37 -21.21 20.94
N PRO A 12 7.27 -21.05 21.69
CA PRO A 12 6.14 -20.22 21.24
C PRO A 12 6.51 -18.74 21.11
N LEU A 13 7.38 -18.25 21.99
CA LEU A 13 7.91 -16.89 21.95
C LEU A 13 8.76 -16.65 20.69
N LEU A 14 9.61 -17.62 20.30
CA LEU A 14 10.43 -17.53 19.10
C LEU A 14 9.58 -17.48 17.82
N TYR A 15 8.53 -18.32 17.72
CA TYR A 15 7.61 -18.29 16.58
C TYR A 15 6.86 -16.96 16.47
N LEU A 16 6.36 -16.43 17.61
CA LEU A 16 5.71 -15.12 17.64
C LEU A 16 6.66 -13.98 17.26
N THR A 17 7.93 -14.02 17.71
CA THR A 17 8.91 -13.01 17.31
C THR A 17 9.27 -13.08 15.84
N ASP A 18 9.34 -14.28 15.26
CA ASP A 18 9.63 -14.48 13.85
C ASP A 18 8.47 -13.99 12.98
N GLU A 19 7.23 -14.29 13.37
CA GLU A 19 6.01 -13.83 12.69
C GLU A 19 5.86 -12.30 12.74
N ILE A 20 6.06 -11.67 13.90
CA ILE A 20 6.08 -10.19 14.03
C ILE A 20 7.20 -9.58 13.17
N SER A 21 8.36 -10.23 13.09
CA SER A 21 9.47 -9.76 12.25
C SER A 21 9.15 -9.86 10.75
N ASN A 22 8.44 -10.92 10.34
CA ASN A 22 7.98 -11.12 8.97
C ASN A 22 6.91 -10.09 8.59
N VAL A 23 5.93 -9.82 9.46
CA VAL A 23 4.91 -8.79 9.25
C VAL A 23 5.55 -7.42 9.02
N LYS A 24 6.46 -6.98 9.92
CA LYS A 24 7.14 -5.69 9.77
C LYS A 24 7.97 -5.59 8.49
N ARG A 25 8.65 -6.67 8.11
CA ARG A 25 9.40 -6.73 6.86
C ARG A 25 8.49 -6.59 5.66
N ASP A 26 7.39 -7.34 5.61
CA ASP A 26 6.49 -7.35 4.46
C ASP A 26 5.78 -6.00 4.28
N VAL A 27 5.38 -5.33 5.38
CA VAL A 27 4.87 -3.94 5.34
C VAL A 27 5.90 -3.03 4.67
N PHE A 28 7.16 -3.09 5.11
CA PHE A 28 8.23 -2.25 4.58
C PHE A 28 8.56 -2.56 3.11
N ASP A 29 8.53 -3.83 2.72
CA ASP A 29 8.77 -4.25 1.34
C ASP A 29 7.67 -3.74 0.41
N TYR A 30 6.40 -3.76 0.84
CA TYR A 30 5.29 -3.18 0.08
C TYR A 30 5.34 -1.65 0.02
N GLN A 31 5.75 -0.96 1.09
CA GLN A 31 6.00 0.49 1.04
C GLN A 31 7.09 0.85 0.03
N LYS A 32 8.20 0.09 0.01
CA LYS A 32 9.26 0.24 -1.00
C LYS A 32 8.77 -0.03 -2.40
N LEU A 33 7.99 -1.10 -2.59
CA LEU A 33 7.43 -1.46 -3.88
C LEU A 33 6.54 -0.34 -4.44
N ALA A 34 5.68 0.26 -3.61
CA ALA A 34 4.90 1.43 -3.99
C ALA A 34 5.79 2.58 -4.47
N GLY A 35 6.86 2.88 -3.73
CA GLY A 35 7.85 3.89 -4.12
C GLY A 35 8.58 3.57 -5.43
N TYR A 36 8.90 2.30 -5.71
CA TYR A 36 9.52 1.91 -6.98
C TYR A 36 8.57 2.07 -8.17
N HIS A 37 7.30 1.71 -8.01
CA HIS A 37 6.29 1.93 -9.04
C HIS A 37 6.15 3.43 -9.36
N MET A 38 6.12 4.30 -8.35
CA MET A 38 6.08 5.75 -8.56
C MET A 38 7.32 6.27 -9.28
N LYS A 39 8.52 5.85 -8.87
CA LYS A 39 9.76 6.23 -9.56
C LYS A 39 9.71 5.84 -11.04
N LEU A 40 9.22 4.63 -11.34
CA LEU A 40 9.06 4.17 -12.71
C LEU A 40 7.97 4.97 -13.44
N ALA A 41 6.87 5.32 -12.78
CA ALA A 41 5.79 6.12 -13.37
C ALA A 41 6.30 7.50 -13.81
N PHE A 42 7.09 8.18 -12.98
CA PHE A 42 7.73 9.45 -13.34
C PHE A 42 8.70 9.31 -14.53
N MET A 43 9.46 8.22 -14.61
CA MET A 43 10.32 7.96 -15.78
C MET A 43 9.49 7.74 -17.04
N MET A 44 8.43 6.94 -16.97
CA MET A 44 7.53 6.67 -18.09
C MET A 44 6.82 7.94 -18.57
N HIS A 45 6.43 8.81 -17.64
CA HIS A 45 5.82 10.10 -17.94
C HIS A 45 6.75 10.98 -18.78
N LYS A 46 8.05 11.06 -18.44
CA LYS A 46 9.06 11.77 -19.23
C LYS A 46 9.19 11.23 -20.66
N HIS A 47 8.88 9.96 -20.88
CA HIS A 47 8.85 9.32 -22.20
C HIS A 47 7.46 9.32 -22.86
N SER A 48 6.51 10.13 -22.35
CA SER A 48 5.13 10.21 -22.84
C SER A 48 4.37 8.88 -22.83
N GLN A 49 4.79 7.90 -22.01
CA GLN A 49 4.17 6.59 -21.88
C GLN A 49 2.99 6.64 -20.89
N ARG A 50 1.94 7.40 -21.24
CA ARG A 50 0.83 7.78 -20.33
C ARG A 50 0.08 6.57 -19.77
N LYS A 51 -0.25 5.59 -20.62
CA LYS A 51 -0.91 4.36 -20.19
C LYS A 51 -0.07 3.58 -19.18
N VAL A 52 1.26 3.56 -19.38
CA VAL A 52 2.17 2.90 -18.44
C VAL A 52 2.21 3.65 -17.11
N CYS A 53 2.15 4.99 -17.12
CA CYS A 53 2.03 5.78 -15.90
C CYS A 53 0.78 5.40 -15.10
N LEU A 54 -0.37 5.28 -15.78
CA LEU A 54 -1.62 4.87 -15.16
C LEU A 54 -1.54 3.49 -14.49
N ILE A 55 -0.99 2.49 -15.20
CA ILE A 55 -0.80 1.14 -14.67
C ILE A 55 0.14 1.15 -13.45
N LEU A 56 1.21 1.95 -13.50
CA LEU A 56 2.17 2.03 -12.40
C LEU A 56 1.59 2.74 -11.17
N CYS A 57 0.76 3.76 -11.36
CA CYS A 57 0.03 4.38 -10.25
C CYS A 57 -0.93 3.38 -9.59
N ASP A 58 -1.65 2.58 -10.38
CA ASP A 58 -2.51 1.51 -9.86
C ASP A 58 -1.72 0.48 -9.04
N TRP A 59 -0.57 0.03 -9.55
CA TRP A 59 0.31 -0.90 -8.85
C TRP A 59 0.90 -0.30 -7.56
N ALA A 60 1.24 0.99 -7.58
CA ALA A 60 1.72 1.69 -6.38
C ALA A 60 0.64 1.74 -5.29
N LEU A 61 -0.59 2.10 -5.66
CA LEU A 61 -1.73 2.12 -4.73
C LEU A 61 -2.04 0.71 -4.19
N THR A 62 -2.04 -0.29 -5.06
CA THR A 62 -2.26 -1.70 -4.69
C THR A 62 -1.19 -2.19 -3.71
N ALA A 63 0.08 -1.85 -3.93
CA ALA A 63 1.15 -2.20 -3.00
C ALA A 63 0.93 -1.54 -1.63
N MET A 64 0.52 -0.27 -1.58
CA MET A 64 0.25 0.41 -0.31
C MET A 64 -0.95 -0.16 0.44
N ILE A 65 -2.03 -0.56 -0.26
CA ILE A 65 -3.18 -1.24 0.35
C ILE A 65 -2.74 -2.56 1.00
N LYS A 66 -1.86 -3.32 0.33
CA LYS A 66 -1.28 -4.55 0.91
C LYS A 66 -0.49 -4.26 2.17
N ALA A 67 0.33 -3.19 2.18
CA ALA A 67 1.07 -2.77 3.36
C ALA A 67 0.12 -2.42 4.53
N LEU A 68 -0.93 -1.65 4.28
CA LEU A 68 -1.94 -1.30 5.29
C LEU A 68 -2.66 -2.53 5.83
N TYR A 69 -3.08 -3.44 4.96
CA TYR A 69 -3.77 -4.64 5.40
C TYR A 69 -2.92 -5.50 6.33
N ILE A 70 -1.66 -5.76 5.92
CA ILE A 70 -0.71 -6.55 6.72
C ILE A 70 -0.48 -5.86 8.06
N HIS A 71 -0.36 -4.52 8.07
CA HIS A 71 -0.19 -3.73 9.27
C HIS A 71 -1.41 -3.81 10.21
N GLU A 72 -2.64 -3.68 9.69
CA GLU A 72 -3.84 -3.70 10.53
C GLU A 72 -4.19 -5.10 11.05
N HIS A 73 -4.00 -6.13 10.23
CA HIS A 73 -4.43 -7.49 10.54
C HIS A 73 -3.30 -8.36 11.08
N GLN A 74 -2.06 -7.85 11.11
CA GLN A 74 -0.86 -8.54 11.56
C GLN A 74 -0.70 -9.92 10.90
N THR A 75 -1.00 -10.01 9.60
CA THR A 75 -0.97 -11.25 8.80
C THR A 75 -0.33 -11.01 7.44
N THR A 76 0.42 -11.98 6.94
CA THR A 76 1.02 -11.97 5.59
C THR A 76 0.10 -12.60 4.54
N ILE A 77 -1.03 -13.17 4.96
CA ILE A 77 -2.01 -13.80 4.07
C ILE A 77 -2.87 -12.71 3.44
N LEU A 78 -2.62 -12.42 2.16
CA LEU A 78 -3.35 -11.42 1.41
C LEU A 78 -4.58 -12.02 0.69
N PRO A 79 -5.70 -11.29 0.61
CA PRO A 79 -6.81 -11.65 -0.28
C PRO A 79 -6.44 -11.42 -1.75
N ASP A 80 -7.11 -12.16 -2.63
CA ASP A 80 -6.89 -12.07 -4.08
C ASP A 80 -7.35 -10.73 -4.68
N LYS A 81 -8.38 -10.12 -4.09
CA LYS A 81 -8.97 -8.83 -4.52
C LYS A 81 -9.47 -8.07 -3.31
N TRP A 82 -9.47 -6.74 -3.43
CA TRP A 82 -9.99 -5.82 -2.42
C TRP A 82 -11.33 -5.25 -2.87
N THR A 83 -12.31 -5.29 -1.98
CA THR A 83 -13.58 -4.57 -2.14
C THR A 83 -13.42 -3.11 -1.73
N MET A 84 -14.30 -2.24 -2.24
CA MET A 84 -14.30 -0.82 -1.83
C MET A 84 -14.51 -0.65 -0.32
N ASN A 85 -15.27 -1.54 0.33
CA ASN A 85 -15.53 -1.47 1.77
C ASN A 85 -14.28 -1.82 2.59
N GLU A 86 -13.50 -2.80 2.15
CA GLU A 86 -12.22 -3.14 2.79
C GLU A 86 -11.22 -1.98 2.63
N ILE A 87 -11.11 -1.42 1.42
CA ILE A 87 -10.26 -0.24 1.21
C ILE A 87 -10.74 0.93 2.08
N LEU A 88 -12.06 1.15 2.17
CA LEU A 88 -12.65 2.20 3.00
C LEU A 88 -12.27 2.05 4.47
N SER A 89 -12.28 0.83 5.02
CA SER A 89 -11.85 0.61 6.40
C SER A 89 -10.40 1.03 6.63
N PHE A 90 -9.50 0.84 5.66
CA PHE A 90 -8.09 1.20 5.80
C PHE A 90 -7.85 2.71 5.66
N VAL A 91 -8.69 3.38 4.87
CA VAL A 91 -8.51 4.81 4.55
C VAL A 91 -9.38 5.73 5.41
N HIS A 92 -10.30 5.19 6.19
CA HIS A 92 -11.10 5.93 7.15
C HIS A 92 -10.25 6.46 8.33
N THR A 93 -10.55 7.67 8.79
CA THR A 93 -10.02 8.26 10.03
C THR A 93 -11.11 9.13 10.67
N ASP A 94 -10.96 9.45 11.96
CA ASP A 94 -11.87 10.35 12.68
C ASP A 94 -12.03 11.73 12.02
N LYS A 95 -11.03 12.17 11.26
CA LYS A 95 -10.98 13.51 10.62
C LYS A 95 -11.24 13.49 9.13
N ASN A 96 -10.99 12.37 8.46
CA ASN A 96 -11.26 12.18 7.03
C ASN A 96 -11.98 10.83 6.85
N PRO A 97 -13.23 10.82 6.35
CA PRO A 97 -13.97 9.58 6.12
C PRO A 97 -13.30 8.66 5.08
N GLY A 98 -12.31 9.15 4.33
CA GLY A 98 -11.50 8.39 3.39
C GLY A 98 -12.18 8.15 2.04
N LEU A 99 -13.40 8.65 1.87
CA LEU A 99 -14.20 8.48 0.65
C LEU A 99 -13.50 9.03 -0.59
N ASP A 100 -12.79 10.14 -0.47
CA ASP A 100 -12.01 10.74 -1.56
C ASP A 100 -10.85 9.82 -1.99
N ILE A 101 -10.20 9.17 -1.03
CA ILE A 101 -9.12 8.22 -1.28
C ILE A 101 -9.66 6.93 -1.90
N VAL A 102 -10.73 6.35 -1.35
CA VAL A 102 -11.36 5.14 -1.92
C VAL A 102 -11.81 5.41 -3.34
N LEU A 103 -12.51 6.53 -3.57
CA LEU A 103 -13.01 6.89 -4.89
C LEU A 103 -11.86 7.04 -5.88
N PHE A 104 -10.77 7.70 -5.47
CA PHE A 104 -9.58 7.83 -6.30
C PHE A 104 -8.98 6.45 -6.64
N ILE A 105 -8.70 5.61 -5.64
CA ILE A 105 -8.14 4.26 -5.85
C ILE A 105 -9.01 3.44 -6.79
N SER A 106 -10.33 3.43 -6.54
CA SER A 106 -11.30 2.65 -7.32
C SER A 106 -11.38 3.16 -8.77
N THR A 107 -11.28 4.46 -8.97
CA THR A 107 -11.24 5.09 -10.30
C THR A 107 -9.98 4.68 -11.05
N ILE A 108 -8.82 4.69 -10.39
CA ILE A 108 -7.55 4.31 -11.02
C ILE A 108 -7.55 2.82 -11.39
N GLN A 109 -8.00 1.94 -10.49
CA GLN A 109 -8.16 0.50 -10.75
C GLN A 109 -9.10 0.22 -11.93
N TYR A 110 -10.21 0.95 -12.01
CA TYR A 110 -11.15 0.81 -13.11
C TYR A 110 -10.51 1.25 -14.43
N ILE A 111 -9.94 2.46 -14.47
CA ILE A 111 -9.36 3.03 -15.69
C ILE A 111 -8.15 2.22 -16.16
N SER A 112 -7.31 1.70 -15.24
CA SER A 112 -6.15 0.85 -15.57
C SER A 112 -6.54 -0.49 -16.19
N SER A 113 -7.73 -1.02 -15.84
CA SER A 113 -8.24 -2.29 -16.35
C SER A 113 -8.74 -2.23 -17.80
N ILE A 114 -8.96 -1.04 -18.35
CA ILE A 114 -9.45 -0.85 -19.72
C ILE A 114 -8.28 -1.07 -20.69
N GLU A 115 -8.45 -2.01 -21.63
CA GLU A 115 -7.37 -2.46 -22.52
C GLU A 115 -6.75 -1.33 -23.36
N ASN A 116 -7.51 -0.31 -23.77
CA ASN A 116 -6.97 0.87 -24.46
C ASN A 116 -6.84 2.11 -23.55
N GLY A 117 -7.22 1.99 -22.27
CA GLY A 117 -7.51 3.13 -21.40
C GLY A 117 -8.70 3.97 -21.90
N PRO A 118 -9.22 4.90 -21.09
CA PRO A 118 -10.14 5.90 -21.61
C PRO A 118 -9.35 6.91 -22.43
N ASP A 119 -9.57 6.90 -23.75
CA ASP A 119 -8.90 7.80 -24.71
C ASP A 119 -8.96 9.27 -24.26
N SER A 120 -10.08 9.69 -23.66
CA SER A 120 -10.25 11.04 -23.13
C SER A 120 -9.34 11.37 -21.95
N PHE A 121 -9.13 10.42 -21.02
CA PHE A 121 -8.23 10.61 -19.87
C PHE A 121 -6.78 10.67 -20.33
N LEU A 122 -6.38 9.74 -21.21
CA LEU A 122 -5.01 9.63 -21.70
C LEU A 122 -4.65 10.71 -22.71
N ALA A 123 -5.62 11.38 -23.35
CA ALA A 123 -5.38 12.44 -24.33
C ALA A 123 -4.79 13.72 -23.71
N GLU A 124 -5.14 14.05 -22.46
CA GLU A 124 -4.67 15.27 -21.78
C GLU A 124 -3.38 15.00 -20.97
N PRO A 125 -2.23 15.61 -21.30
CA PRO A 125 -1.00 15.42 -20.53
C PRO A 125 -1.14 15.82 -19.05
N THR A 126 -1.88 16.91 -18.79
CA THR A 126 -2.20 17.46 -17.47
C THR A 126 -2.93 16.47 -16.57
N ASN A 127 -3.68 15.52 -17.14
CA ASN A 127 -4.34 14.47 -16.36
C ASN A 127 -3.32 13.49 -15.76
N ILE A 128 -2.20 13.25 -16.45
CA ILE A 128 -1.14 12.38 -15.95
C ILE A 128 -0.32 13.09 -14.87
N ASP A 129 -0.08 14.40 -15.00
CA ASP A 129 0.57 15.18 -13.94
C ASP A 129 -0.25 15.12 -12.65
N LYS A 130 -1.55 15.42 -12.74
CA LYS A 130 -2.49 15.34 -11.61
C LYS A 130 -2.60 13.93 -11.03
N LEU A 131 -2.56 12.91 -11.89
CA LEU A 131 -2.55 11.51 -11.46
C LEU A 131 -1.32 11.22 -10.59
N LEU A 132 -0.13 11.56 -11.07
CA LEU A 132 1.13 11.32 -10.35
C LEU A 132 1.14 12.06 -9.01
N GLU A 133 0.78 13.34 -9.02
CA GLU A 133 0.70 14.18 -7.80
C GLU A 133 -0.29 13.58 -6.79
N ARG A 134 -1.51 13.25 -7.25
CA ARG A 134 -2.52 12.71 -6.35
C ARG A 134 -2.16 11.32 -5.84
N THR A 135 -1.54 10.46 -6.66
CA THR A 135 -1.04 9.16 -6.20
C THR A 135 0.04 9.35 -5.13
N GLU A 136 1.01 10.24 -5.33
CA GLU A 136 2.05 10.51 -4.33
C GLU A 136 1.46 11.02 -3.01
N GLN A 137 0.50 11.95 -3.08
CA GLN A 137 -0.21 12.45 -1.91
C GLN A 137 -0.91 11.32 -1.15
N VAL A 138 -1.68 10.48 -1.85
CA VAL A 138 -2.38 9.34 -1.24
C VAL A 138 -1.37 8.38 -0.60
N LEU A 139 -0.28 8.04 -1.27
CA LEU A 139 0.75 7.17 -0.71
C LEU A 139 1.38 7.75 0.56
N SER A 140 1.63 9.06 0.59
CA SER A 140 2.15 9.74 1.78
C SER A 140 1.15 9.71 2.92
N GLU A 141 -0.13 9.99 2.66
CA GLU A 141 -1.19 9.96 3.67
C GLU A 141 -1.39 8.55 4.25
N LEU A 142 -1.33 7.52 3.41
CA LEU A 142 -1.46 6.12 3.82
C LEU A 142 -0.21 5.63 4.56
N SER A 143 0.98 5.99 4.10
CA SER A 143 2.23 5.63 4.76
C SER A 143 2.35 6.27 6.15
N ALA A 144 1.86 7.50 6.33
CA ALA A 144 1.86 8.17 7.62
C ALA A 144 1.08 7.36 8.68
N ARG A 145 0.02 6.66 8.28
CA ARG A 145 -0.81 5.84 9.19
C ARG A 145 -0.04 4.67 9.77
N ILE A 146 0.73 3.99 8.92
CA ILE A 146 1.63 2.88 9.30
C ILE A 146 2.71 3.38 10.29
N LEU A 147 3.15 4.63 10.17
CA LEU A 147 4.17 5.23 11.04
C LEU A 147 3.62 5.87 12.32
N SER A 148 2.37 6.31 12.31
CA SER A 148 1.74 7.01 13.43
C SER A 148 1.22 6.07 14.53
N GLU A 149 1.18 4.76 14.28
CA GLU A 149 0.97 3.78 15.34
C GLU A 149 2.27 3.53 16.12
N PRO A 150 2.24 3.32 17.45
CA PRO A 150 3.38 3.56 18.34
C PRO A 150 4.60 2.61 18.22
N ASN A 151 4.75 1.82 17.15
CA ASN A 151 5.66 0.68 17.12
C ASN A 151 6.58 0.56 15.89
N THR A 152 6.90 1.66 15.21
CA THR A 152 7.86 1.62 14.09
C THR A 152 8.87 2.79 14.17
N PRO A 153 10.19 2.52 14.32
CA PRO A 153 11.19 3.58 14.41
C PRO A 153 11.44 4.21 13.04
N LEU A 154 11.56 5.54 13.04
CA LEU A 154 11.88 6.41 11.91
C LEU A 154 13.26 6.10 11.33
N PHE A 155 13.34 5.67 10.06
CA PHE A 155 14.48 5.89 9.16
C PHE A 155 14.04 5.94 7.70
#